data_AF-A0A7Z9UBI3-F1
#
_entry.id   AF-A0A7Z9UBI3-F1
#
_cell.length_a   1.000
_cell.length_b   1.000
_cell.length_c   1.000
_cell.angle_alpha   90.00
_cell.angle_beta   90.00
_cell.angle_gamma   90.00
#
_symmetry.space_group_name_H-M   'P 1'
#
loop_
_entity.id
_entity.type
_entity.pdbx_description
1 polymer ?
#
loop_
_entity_poly.entity_id
_entity_poly.type
_entity_poly.pdbx_seq_one_letter_code
_entity_poly.pdbx_strand_id
1 'polypeptide(L)'
;MSASFKRRSEKCAAVIAGAFTPNLRSLPVMEGQILSEVVDGPMSKNRPPSTLEGAFCLHQLYHIDRRGLLRLSAEERQGIIDEAARVLTVLNQRGEKEESGACYRVLSNIADLMLVYFRQTPDELAEVEQIVSELAISEYLTKAYGYFSVVELSLHGAAERYKKLLSKRGLEEDTPEWDQALETELLKEKETQRARLYPEIPDDPYICFYPMNKKRGETINWFMLQPRERGMLMKSHGTTGRKYYGRVSQIITSSSGLADYDWSVNLFAKDAVDFKKLIYEMRFDEVSAVYADFGPFYIGIHTAPEDLFQPKLPAWSDSLLAKS
;
A
#
# COMPACT_ATOMS: atom_id res chain seq x y z
N MET A 1 -30.24 -24.17 28.07
CA MET A 1 -29.65 -22.88 27.67
C MET A 1 -30.17 -21.82 28.63
N SER A 2 -29.29 -21.35 29.51
CA SER A 2 -29.67 -20.61 30.72
C SER A 2 -30.07 -19.15 30.43
N ALA A 3 -30.95 -18.63 31.28
CA ALA A 3 -31.55 -17.29 31.26
C ALA A 3 -30.56 -16.11 31.46
N SER A 4 -29.27 -16.33 31.23
CA SER A 4 -28.18 -15.35 31.30
C SER A 4 -28.03 -14.53 30.00
N PHE A 5 -28.45 -15.08 28.85
CA PHE A 5 -28.23 -14.45 27.54
C PHE A 5 -29.23 -13.34 27.19
N LYS A 6 -30.40 -13.30 27.85
CA LYS A 6 -31.47 -12.32 27.56
C LYS A 6 -31.39 -11.00 28.35
N ARG A 7 -30.43 -10.83 29.28
CA ARG A 7 -30.27 -9.60 30.08
C ARG A 7 -29.11 -8.68 29.64
N ARG A 8 -28.40 -9.02 28.56
CA ARG A 8 -27.32 -8.19 27.99
C ARG A 8 -27.70 -7.42 26.72
N SER A 9 -28.87 -7.68 26.11
CA SER A 9 -29.29 -6.98 24.88
C SER A 9 -30.13 -5.71 25.10
N GLU A 10 -30.59 -5.42 26.32
CA GLU A 10 -31.46 -4.25 26.60
C GLU A 10 -30.74 -3.09 27.31
N LYS A 11 -29.43 -3.19 27.57
CA LYS A 11 -28.62 -2.12 28.19
C LYS A 11 -27.71 -1.34 27.23
N CYS A 12 -27.70 -1.66 25.93
CA CYS A 12 -26.96 -0.90 24.91
C CYS A 12 -27.81 0.12 24.14
N ALA A 13 -29.12 0.24 24.41
CA ALA A 13 -30.03 1.13 23.69
C ALA A 13 -30.42 2.43 24.44
N ALA A 14 -29.78 2.75 25.58
CA ALA A 14 -30.12 3.94 26.37
C ALA A 14 -28.88 4.60 27.01
N VAL A 15 -27.92 5.04 26.19
CA VAL A 15 -26.86 5.99 26.60
C VAL A 15 -26.60 7.08 25.53
N ILE A 16 -27.52 7.25 24.57
CA ILE A 16 -27.43 8.33 23.57
C ILE A 16 -28.76 9.10 23.58
N ALA A 17 -29.01 9.81 24.68
CA ALA A 17 -29.98 10.89 24.73
C ALA A 17 -29.80 11.66 26.06
N GLY A 18 -29.25 12.86 25.98
CA GLY A 18 -29.30 13.83 27.06
C GLY A 18 -27.97 14.11 27.75
N ALA A 19 -27.25 15.12 27.26
CA ALA A 19 -26.70 16.22 28.04
C ALA A 19 -25.55 16.91 27.28
N PHE A 20 -25.88 17.81 26.35
CA PHE A 20 -24.98 18.88 25.95
C PHE A 20 -25.80 20.13 25.67
N THR A 21 -25.94 20.98 26.68
CA THR A 21 -26.30 22.39 26.53
C THR A 21 -25.00 23.19 26.49
N PRO A 22 -24.70 23.97 25.43
CA PRO A 22 -23.53 24.83 25.44
C PRO A 22 -23.89 26.15 26.14
N ASN A 23 -23.18 26.43 27.23
CA ASN A 23 -23.20 27.72 27.91
C ASN A 23 -22.27 28.69 27.14
N LEU A 24 -22.82 29.42 26.17
CA LEU A 24 -22.11 30.47 25.43
C LEU A 24 -21.99 31.73 26.31
N ARG A 25 -20.85 31.88 26.99
CA ARG A 25 -20.37 33.21 27.42
C ARG A 25 -19.55 33.80 26.29
N SER A 26 -20.01 34.94 25.78
CA SER A 26 -19.35 35.74 24.75
C SER A 26 -18.00 36.29 25.26
N LEU A 27 -16.94 36.02 24.51
CA LEU A 27 -15.68 36.76 24.58
C LEU A 27 -15.59 37.67 23.35
N PRO A 28 -15.05 38.90 23.47
CA PRO A 28 -15.05 39.87 22.38
C PRO A 28 -14.04 39.49 21.31
N VAL A 29 -14.49 39.44 20.06
CA VAL A 29 -13.65 39.28 18.87
C VAL A 29 -12.96 40.63 18.59
N MET A 30 -11.64 40.65 18.62
CA MET A 30 -10.87 41.75 18.03
C MET A 30 -10.84 41.56 16.51
N GLU A 31 -11.40 42.51 15.78
CA GLU A 31 -11.31 42.60 14.32
C GLU A 31 -9.86 42.89 13.90
N GLY A 32 -9.14 41.86 13.49
CA GLY A 32 -7.90 41.99 12.71
C GLY A 32 -8.25 42.01 11.22
N GLN A 33 -7.84 43.08 10.53
CA GLN A 33 -8.00 43.26 9.08
C GLN A 33 -7.43 42.06 8.31
N ILE A 34 -8.31 41.28 7.68
CA ILE A 34 -7.95 40.29 6.67
C ILE A 34 -7.69 41.05 5.37
N LEU A 35 -6.46 40.98 4.87
CA LEU A 35 -6.09 41.42 3.53
C LEU A 35 -6.89 40.61 2.50
N SER A 36 -7.95 41.20 1.97
CA SER A 36 -8.78 40.67 0.90
C SER A 36 -8.15 40.99 -0.45
N GLU A 37 -7.29 40.11 -0.96
CA GLU A 37 -7.13 39.96 -2.40
C GLU A 37 -7.82 38.65 -2.80
N VAL A 38 -9.15 38.74 -2.93
CA VAL A 38 -9.97 37.70 -3.55
C VAL A 38 -9.70 37.78 -5.05
N VAL A 39 -9.01 36.78 -5.57
CA VAL A 39 -8.85 36.60 -7.02
C VAL A 39 -10.21 36.17 -7.59
N ASP A 40 -10.95 37.13 -8.13
CA ASP A 40 -12.18 36.88 -8.88
C ASP A 40 -11.86 36.21 -10.22
N GLY A 41 -12.04 34.89 -10.25
CA GLY A 41 -12.16 34.06 -11.44
C GLY A 41 -13.01 32.84 -11.09
N PRO A 42 -13.72 32.21 -12.03
CA PRO A 42 -14.43 30.97 -11.74
C PRO A 42 -13.40 29.98 -11.20
N MET A 43 -13.50 29.59 -9.91
CA MET A 43 -12.61 28.59 -9.34
C MET A 43 -12.70 27.35 -10.22
N SER A 44 -11.68 27.10 -11.03
CA SER A 44 -11.61 25.85 -11.77
C SER A 44 -11.64 24.75 -10.72
N LYS A 45 -12.68 23.92 -10.70
CA LYS A 45 -12.79 22.80 -9.75
C LYS A 45 -11.46 22.05 -9.76
N ASN A 46 -10.75 22.06 -8.64
CA ASN A 46 -9.53 21.29 -8.50
C ASN A 46 -9.92 19.80 -8.41
N ARG A 47 -9.94 19.13 -9.57
CA ARG A 47 -10.38 17.73 -9.68
C ARG A 47 -9.24 16.79 -9.29
N PRO A 48 -9.51 15.66 -8.61
CA PRO A 48 -8.51 14.62 -8.42
C PRO A 48 -8.04 14.07 -9.79
N PRO A 49 -6.81 13.51 -9.89
CA PRO A 49 -6.42 12.80 -11.09
C PRO A 49 -7.34 11.58 -11.28
N SER A 50 -7.64 11.24 -12.52
CA SER A 50 -8.26 9.95 -12.82
C SER A 50 -7.29 8.83 -12.47
N THR A 51 -7.81 7.73 -11.95
CA THR A 51 -7.06 6.54 -11.55
C THR A 51 -7.64 5.32 -12.27
N LEU A 52 -6.79 4.31 -12.47
CA LEU A 52 -7.23 2.97 -12.83
C LEU A 52 -6.81 2.03 -11.71
N GLU A 53 -7.77 1.31 -11.16
CA GLU A 53 -7.58 0.36 -10.08
C GLU A 53 -7.43 -1.06 -10.61
N GLY A 54 -6.46 -1.77 -10.05
CA GLY A 54 -6.13 -3.16 -10.35
C GLY A 54 -6.38 -4.10 -9.18
N ALA A 55 -5.45 -5.03 -8.97
CA ALA A 55 -5.48 -5.98 -7.86
C ALA A 55 -5.43 -5.26 -6.50
N PHE A 56 -6.16 -5.78 -5.52
CA PHE A 56 -5.96 -5.40 -4.13
C PHE A 56 -4.66 -6.02 -3.62
N CYS A 57 -4.02 -5.36 -2.65
CA CYS A 57 -2.74 -5.76 -2.09
C CYS A 57 -2.79 -5.75 -0.57
N LEU A 58 -2.29 -6.82 0.04
CA LEU A 58 -2.10 -6.95 1.48
C LEU A 58 -0.65 -7.26 1.82
N HIS A 59 -0.02 -6.39 2.62
CA HIS A 59 1.24 -6.65 3.30
C HIS A 59 0.96 -7.10 4.73
N GLN A 60 1.55 -8.21 5.15
CA GLN A 60 1.47 -8.68 6.52
C GLN A 60 2.89 -8.94 7.04
N LEU A 61 3.28 -8.22 8.09
CA LEU A 61 4.60 -8.34 8.70
C LEU A 61 4.46 -8.97 10.08
N TYR A 62 5.35 -9.90 10.39
CA TYR A 62 5.31 -10.67 11.63
C TYR A 62 6.67 -10.73 12.30
N HIS A 63 6.65 -10.80 13.62
CA HIS A 63 7.75 -11.32 14.44
C HIS A 63 7.58 -12.82 14.64
N ILE A 64 8.69 -13.56 14.67
CA ILE A 64 8.70 -15.02 14.89
C ILE A 64 9.22 -15.31 16.30
N ASP A 65 8.44 -16.02 17.12
CA ASP A 65 8.91 -16.63 18.37
C ASP A 65 9.77 -17.87 18.07
N ARG A 66 11.01 -17.61 17.66
CA ARG A 66 12.00 -18.66 17.39
C ARG A 66 12.30 -19.50 18.63
N ARG A 67 12.20 -18.94 19.83
CA ARG A 67 12.46 -19.68 21.07
C ARG A 67 11.33 -20.67 21.36
N GLY A 68 10.08 -20.26 21.13
CA GLY A 68 8.92 -21.13 21.18
C GLY A 68 9.07 -22.33 20.23
N LEU A 69 9.41 -22.07 18.96
CA LEU A 69 9.65 -23.13 17.97
C LEU A 69 10.78 -24.10 18.38
N LEU A 70 11.85 -23.58 18.98
CA LEU A 70 12.98 -24.40 19.44
C LEU A 70 12.66 -25.27 20.66
N ARG A 71 11.55 -25.02 21.38
CA ARG A 71 11.10 -25.87 22.49
C ARG A 71 10.35 -27.12 22.02
N LEU A 72 9.80 -27.10 20.82
CA LEU A 72 9.17 -28.27 20.21
C LEU A 72 10.21 -29.34 19.87
N SER A 73 9.76 -30.59 19.79
CA SER A 73 10.58 -31.64 19.19
C SER A 73 10.93 -31.31 17.74
N ALA A 74 12.02 -31.87 17.23
CA ALA A 74 12.43 -31.63 15.85
C ALA A 74 11.36 -32.07 14.83
N GLU A 75 10.67 -33.18 15.12
CA GLU A 75 9.59 -33.72 14.29
C GLU A 75 8.36 -32.80 14.27
N GLU A 76 7.87 -32.37 15.44
CA GLU A 76 6.74 -31.43 15.54
C GLU A 76 7.05 -30.09 14.86
N ARG A 77 8.24 -29.52 15.14
CA ARG A 77 8.67 -28.26 14.52
C ARG A 77 8.71 -28.40 13.00
N GLN A 78 9.29 -29.47 12.48
CA GLN A 78 9.36 -29.67 11.04
C GLN A 78 7.97 -29.86 10.43
N GLY A 79 7.06 -30.59 11.09
CA GLY A 79 5.69 -30.76 10.63
C GLY A 79 4.92 -29.43 10.50
N ILE A 80 5.07 -28.53 11.48
CA ILE A 80 4.47 -27.18 11.45
C ILE A 80 5.07 -26.35 10.31
N ILE A 81 6.40 -26.37 10.14
CA ILE A 81 7.07 -25.63 9.07
C ILE A 81 6.65 -26.16 7.70
N ASP A 82 6.56 -27.48 7.53
CA ASP A 82 6.17 -28.11 6.27
C ASP A 82 4.71 -27.80 5.92
N GLU A 83 3.80 -27.75 6.90
CA GLU A 83 2.42 -27.29 6.69
C GLU A 83 2.39 -25.85 6.18
N ALA A 84 3.06 -24.95 6.88
CA ALA A 84 3.12 -23.54 6.48
C ALA A 84 3.74 -23.39 5.08
N ALA A 85 4.85 -24.09 4.82
CA ALA A 85 5.52 -24.04 3.52
C ALA A 85 4.61 -24.51 2.38
N ARG A 86 3.87 -25.61 2.56
CA ARG A 86 2.90 -26.10 1.56
C ARG A 86 1.81 -25.08 1.27
N VAL A 87 1.18 -24.53 2.32
CA VAL A 87 0.07 -23.57 2.16
C VAL A 87 0.56 -22.27 1.51
N LEU A 88 1.66 -21.70 2.02
CA LEU A 88 2.23 -20.47 1.46
C LEU A 88 2.70 -20.67 0.01
N THR A 89 3.21 -21.85 -0.35
CA THR A 89 3.56 -22.17 -1.74
C THR A 89 2.33 -22.08 -2.65
N VAL A 90 1.20 -22.65 -2.24
CA VAL A 90 -0.06 -22.56 -3.00
C VAL A 90 -0.53 -21.10 -3.10
N LEU A 91 -0.47 -20.34 -2.01
CA LEU A 91 -0.89 -18.93 -2.00
C LEU A 91 0.01 -18.01 -2.83
N ASN A 92 1.28 -18.40 -3.04
CA ASN A 92 2.25 -17.64 -3.85
C ASN A 92 2.14 -17.94 -5.35
N GLN A 93 1.54 -19.06 -5.74
CA GLN A 93 1.39 -19.42 -7.14
C GLN A 93 0.51 -18.40 -7.89
N ARG A 94 0.94 -18.02 -9.09
CA ARG A 94 0.12 -17.24 -10.00
C ARG A 94 -1.00 -18.13 -10.57
N GLY A 95 -2.22 -17.92 -10.08
CA GLY A 95 -3.41 -18.61 -10.59
C GLY A 95 -3.93 -17.99 -11.91
N GLU A 96 -4.96 -18.61 -12.48
CA GLU A 96 -5.67 -18.10 -13.68
C GLU A 96 -6.27 -16.70 -13.47
N LYS A 97 -6.52 -16.34 -12.20
CA LYS A 97 -7.03 -15.03 -11.78
C LYS A 97 -5.98 -13.92 -11.73
N GLU A 98 -4.75 -14.16 -12.22
CA GLU A 98 -3.65 -13.19 -12.18
C GLU A 98 -3.26 -12.76 -10.75
N GLU A 99 -3.52 -13.64 -9.79
CA GLU A 99 -3.13 -13.48 -8.39
C GLU A 99 -1.60 -13.60 -8.27
N SER A 100 -1.03 -13.04 -7.22
CA SER A 100 0.40 -13.21 -6.94
C SER A 100 0.64 -13.18 -5.44
N GLY A 101 1.67 -13.88 -4.98
CA GLY A 101 2.08 -13.88 -3.59
C GLY A 101 3.56 -14.12 -3.46
N ALA A 102 4.18 -13.55 -2.43
CA ALA A 102 5.58 -13.76 -2.15
C ALA A 102 5.88 -13.65 -0.66
N CYS A 103 6.96 -14.33 -0.26
CA CYS A 103 7.44 -14.36 1.11
C CYS A 103 8.84 -13.72 1.19
N TYR A 104 9.05 -12.92 2.22
CA TYR A 104 10.32 -12.24 2.44
C TYR A 104 10.75 -12.37 3.89
N ARG A 105 12.05 -12.60 4.10
CA ARG A 105 12.69 -12.38 5.39
C ARG A 105 13.05 -10.91 5.53
N VAL A 106 12.52 -10.25 6.55
CA VAL A 106 12.73 -8.80 6.74
C VAL A 106 14.06 -8.56 7.46
N LEU A 107 14.76 -7.51 7.03
CA LEU A 107 15.98 -7.02 7.67
C LEU A 107 15.62 -6.06 8.81
N SER A 108 16.49 -6.04 9.83
CA SER A 108 16.34 -5.28 11.10
C SER A 108 15.35 -5.88 12.09
N ASN A 109 15.14 -5.22 13.22
CA ASN A 109 14.29 -5.66 14.32
C ASN A 109 12.83 -5.19 14.21
N ILE A 110 12.44 -4.57 13.09
CA ILE A 110 11.08 -4.03 12.89
C ILE A 110 10.05 -5.12 12.52
N ALA A 111 10.51 -6.23 11.95
CA ALA A 111 9.77 -7.45 11.65
C ALA A 111 10.76 -8.56 11.30
N ASP A 112 10.33 -9.81 11.34
CA ASP A 112 11.14 -10.98 10.95
C ASP A 112 10.79 -11.49 9.55
N LEU A 113 9.51 -11.42 9.17
CA LEU A 113 9.04 -11.81 7.85
C LEU A 113 7.96 -10.85 7.34
N MET A 114 7.78 -10.85 6.02
CA MET A 114 6.73 -10.14 5.32
C MET A 114 6.10 -11.06 4.28
N LEU A 115 4.78 -11.14 4.30
CA LEU A 115 3.96 -11.78 3.28
C LEU A 115 3.29 -10.67 2.46
N VAL A 116 3.34 -10.80 1.13
CA VAL A 116 2.71 -9.84 0.21
C VAL A 116 1.81 -10.61 -0.73
N TYR A 117 0.53 -10.23 -0.79
CA TYR A 117 -0.45 -10.89 -1.65
C TYR A 117 -1.23 -9.89 -2.49
N PHE A 118 -1.43 -10.23 -3.77
CA PHE A 118 -2.31 -9.53 -4.71
C PHE A 118 -3.49 -10.43 -5.08
N ARG A 119 -4.71 -9.91 -4.96
CA ARG A 119 -5.96 -10.63 -5.29
C ARG A 119 -6.95 -9.71 -6.04
N GLN A 120 -8.00 -10.29 -6.62
CA GLN A 120 -8.98 -9.53 -7.39
C GLN A 120 -9.97 -8.78 -6.49
N THR A 121 -10.26 -9.31 -5.31
CA THR A 121 -11.22 -8.72 -4.37
C THR A 121 -10.64 -8.55 -2.96
N PRO A 122 -11.20 -7.66 -2.13
CA PRO A 122 -10.86 -7.58 -0.71
C PRO A 122 -11.21 -8.86 0.05
N ASP A 123 -12.32 -9.52 -0.32
CA ASP A 123 -12.80 -10.74 0.31
C ASP A 123 -11.78 -11.89 0.14
N GLU A 124 -11.19 -12.01 -1.05
CA GLU A 124 -10.11 -12.98 -1.30
C GLU A 124 -8.87 -12.71 -0.43
N LEU A 125 -8.56 -11.45 -0.12
CA LEU A 125 -7.47 -11.12 0.81
C LEU A 125 -7.82 -11.43 2.26
N ALA A 126 -9.08 -11.23 2.66
CA ALA A 126 -9.56 -11.63 3.98
C ALA A 126 -9.49 -13.16 4.15
N GLU A 127 -9.84 -13.93 3.12
CA GLU A 127 -9.66 -15.38 3.09
C GLU A 127 -8.17 -15.77 3.23
N VAL A 128 -7.26 -15.10 2.51
CA VAL A 128 -5.81 -15.33 2.65
C VAL A 128 -5.33 -15.02 4.07
N GLU A 129 -5.74 -13.90 4.65
CA GLU A 129 -5.41 -13.55 6.04
C GLU A 129 -5.92 -14.59 7.02
N GLN A 130 -7.16 -15.05 6.85
CA GLN A 130 -7.75 -16.10 7.68
C GLN A 130 -6.97 -17.41 7.57
N ILE A 131 -6.70 -17.89 6.35
CA ILE A 131 -5.93 -19.11 6.10
C ILE A 131 -4.58 -19.05 6.81
N VAL A 132 -3.85 -17.92 6.66
CA VAL A 132 -2.56 -17.75 7.34
C VAL A 132 -2.74 -17.79 8.86
N SER A 133 -3.75 -17.11 9.41
CA SER A 133 -3.99 -17.06 10.86
C SER A 133 -4.34 -18.41 11.50
N GLU A 134 -4.85 -19.36 10.71
CA GLU A 134 -5.28 -20.69 11.17
C GLU A 134 -4.15 -21.75 11.09
N LEU A 135 -3.01 -21.43 10.46
CA LEU A 135 -1.86 -22.35 10.42
C LEU A 135 -1.27 -22.59 11.80
N ALA A 136 -0.75 -23.79 12.06
CA ALA A 136 -0.08 -24.10 13.33
C ALA A 136 1.15 -23.20 13.59
N ILE A 137 1.81 -22.72 12.53
CA ILE A 137 2.94 -21.77 12.68
C ILE A 137 2.52 -20.44 13.30
N SER A 138 1.24 -20.06 13.16
CA SER A 138 0.72 -18.76 13.59
C SER A 138 0.68 -18.57 15.10
N GLU A 139 0.71 -19.66 15.89
CA GLU A 139 0.93 -19.58 17.33
C GLU A 139 2.30 -18.96 17.70
N TYR A 140 3.26 -19.03 16.77
CA TYR A 140 4.61 -18.50 16.91
C TYR A 140 4.81 -17.18 16.17
N LEU A 141 3.74 -16.59 15.62
CA LEU A 141 3.78 -15.34 14.89
C LEU A 141 3.05 -14.24 15.67
N THR A 142 3.72 -13.10 15.83
CA THR A 142 3.09 -11.88 16.36
C THR A 142 3.04 -10.84 15.26
N LYS A 143 1.86 -10.27 14.98
CA LYS A 143 1.71 -9.20 13.97
C LYS A 143 2.58 -7.99 14.37
N ALA A 144 3.45 -7.57 13.47
CA ALA A 144 4.29 -6.39 13.60
C ALA A 144 3.68 -5.18 12.87
N TYR A 145 3.20 -5.40 11.64
CA TYR A 145 2.56 -4.37 10.82
C TYR A 145 1.64 -5.00 9.76
N GLY A 146 0.66 -4.25 9.29
CA GLY A 146 -0.23 -4.68 8.20
C GLY A 146 -0.58 -3.49 7.31
N TYR A 147 -0.74 -3.71 6.01
CA TYR A 147 -1.07 -2.65 5.06
C TYR A 147 -2.00 -3.15 3.95
N PHE A 148 -3.18 -2.53 3.83
CA PHE A 148 -4.18 -2.86 2.81
C PHE A 148 -4.29 -1.73 1.79
N SER A 149 -4.28 -2.07 0.50
CA SER A 149 -4.23 -1.10 -0.60
C SER A 149 -4.74 -1.70 -1.92
N VAL A 150 -4.80 -0.89 -2.97
CA VAL A 150 -5.16 -1.32 -4.33
C VAL A 150 -4.15 -0.80 -5.34
N VAL A 151 -3.73 -1.61 -6.32
CA VAL A 151 -2.82 -1.18 -7.39
C VAL A 151 -3.44 0.00 -8.13
N GLU A 152 -2.67 1.09 -8.26
CA GLU A 152 -3.14 2.32 -8.86
C GLU A 152 -2.24 2.75 -10.02
N LEU A 153 -2.87 3.03 -11.16
CA LEU A 153 -2.25 3.81 -12.23
C LEU A 153 -2.88 5.20 -12.30
N SER A 154 -2.22 6.15 -11.64
CA SER A 154 -2.59 7.56 -11.70
C SER A 154 -2.32 8.14 -13.10
N LEU A 155 -3.38 8.67 -13.73
CA LEU A 155 -3.38 9.21 -15.08
C LEU A 155 -3.05 10.70 -15.10
N HIS A 156 -1.92 11.08 -14.50
CA HIS A 156 -1.46 12.47 -14.48
C HIS A 156 -1.26 12.99 -15.90
N GLY A 157 -2.08 13.96 -16.30
CA GLY A 157 -2.09 14.53 -17.66
C GLY A 157 -2.87 13.69 -18.70
N ALA A 158 -3.34 12.49 -18.36
CA ALA A 158 -4.23 11.74 -19.25
C ALA A 158 -5.67 12.29 -19.22
N ALA A 159 -6.09 12.95 -18.14
CA ALA A 159 -7.33 13.74 -18.13
C ALA A 159 -7.34 14.77 -19.28
N GLU A 160 -6.23 15.47 -19.52
CA GLU A 160 -6.08 16.40 -20.65
C GLU A 160 -6.09 15.68 -22.00
N ARG A 161 -5.51 14.46 -22.07
CA ARG A 161 -5.52 13.62 -23.27
C ARG A 161 -6.94 13.19 -23.64
N TYR A 162 -7.70 12.65 -22.70
CA TYR A 162 -9.08 12.24 -22.91
C TYR A 162 -9.98 13.44 -23.16
N LYS A 163 -9.77 14.55 -22.44
CA LYS A 163 -10.46 15.80 -22.71
C LYS A 163 -10.31 16.23 -24.16
N LYS A 164 -9.07 16.33 -24.66
CA LYS A 164 -8.80 16.64 -26.07
C LYS A 164 -9.40 15.62 -27.04
N LEU A 165 -9.38 14.32 -26.68
CA LEU A 165 -9.93 13.25 -27.52
C LEU A 165 -11.45 13.39 -27.65
N LEU A 166 -12.16 13.59 -26.54
CA LEU A 166 -13.62 13.64 -26.48
C LEU A 166 -14.15 14.97 -27.03
N SER A 167 -13.49 16.11 -26.74
CA SER A 167 -13.84 17.39 -27.36
C SER A 167 -13.67 17.36 -28.89
N LYS A 168 -12.65 16.65 -29.41
CA LYS A 168 -12.52 16.43 -30.87
C LYS A 168 -13.64 15.59 -31.48
N ARG A 169 -14.32 14.78 -30.67
CA ARG A 169 -15.53 14.03 -31.06
C ARG A 169 -16.80 14.89 -30.94
N GLY A 170 -16.68 16.16 -30.56
CA GLY A 170 -17.81 17.08 -30.40
C GLY A 170 -18.60 16.87 -29.11
N LEU A 171 -18.05 16.14 -28.14
CA LEU A 171 -18.69 15.94 -26.83
C LEU A 171 -18.38 17.11 -25.91
N GLU A 172 -19.40 17.59 -25.19
CA GLU A 172 -19.29 18.66 -24.21
C GLU A 172 -18.97 18.07 -22.81
N GLU A 173 -18.11 18.73 -22.05
CA GLU A 173 -17.76 18.29 -20.69
C GLU A 173 -18.95 18.35 -19.74
N ASP A 174 -18.94 17.46 -18.75
CA ASP A 174 -19.96 17.37 -17.70
C ASP A 174 -21.38 17.03 -18.23
N THR A 175 -21.48 16.38 -19.41
CA THR A 175 -22.72 15.75 -19.91
C THR A 175 -22.70 14.23 -19.75
N PRO A 176 -23.88 13.56 -19.68
CA PRO A 176 -23.94 12.10 -19.60
C PRO A 176 -23.23 11.38 -20.76
N GLU A 177 -23.27 11.95 -21.97
CA GLU A 177 -22.61 11.40 -23.15
C GLU A 177 -21.09 11.46 -23.02
N TRP A 178 -20.57 12.52 -22.40
CA TRP A 178 -19.15 12.63 -22.09
C TRP A 178 -18.70 11.58 -21.08
N ASP A 179 -19.46 11.42 -20.00
CA ASP A 179 -19.13 10.46 -18.94
C ASP A 179 -19.11 9.03 -19.48
N GLN A 180 -20.10 8.66 -20.29
CA GLN A 180 -20.16 7.35 -20.94
C GLN A 180 -18.98 7.12 -21.92
N ALA A 181 -18.63 8.15 -22.69
CA ALA A 181 -17.51 8.06 -23.62
C ALA A 181 -16.15 7.98 -22.88
N LEU A 182 -16.00 8.72 -21.78
CA LEU A 182 -14.81 8.67 -20.93
C LEU A 182 -14.66 7.30 -20.30
N GLU A 183 -15.73 6.74 -19.72
CA GLU A 183 -15.75 5.40 -19.14
C GLU A 183 -15.32 4.35 -20.18
N THR A 184 -15.85 4.43 -21.41
CA THR A 184 -15.48 3.54 -22.51
C THR A 184 -13.97 3.62 -22.84
N GLU A 185 -13.38 4.80 -22.86
CA GLU A 185 -11.95 4.96 -23.11
C GLU A 185 -11.07 4.51 -21.93
N LEU A 186 -11.54 4.71 -20.69
CA LEU A 186 -10.87 4.21 -19.48
C LEU A 186 -10.89 2.69 -19.41
N LEU A 187 -11.98 2.02 -19.82
CA LEU A 187 -12.05 0.56 -19.91
C LEU A 187 -11.03 -0.01 -20.92
N LYS A 188 -10.88 0.63 -22.08
CA LYS A 188 -9.86 0.23 -23.07
C LYS A 188 -8.43 0.42 -22.53
N GLU A 189 -8.19 1.52 -21.83
CA GLU A 189 -6.89 1.77 -21.18
C GLU A 189 -6.64 0.73 -20.07
N LYS A 190 -7.67 0.39 -19.28
CA LYS A 190 -7.58 -0.65 -18.25
C LYS A 190 -7.11 -1.99 -18.86
N GLU A 191 -7.70 -2.39 -19.98
CA GLU A 191 -7.28 -3.61 -20.68
C GLU A 191 -5.86 -3.50 -21.24
N THR A 192 -5.50 -2.35 -21.82
CA THR A 192 -4.13 -2.10 -22.32
C THR A 192 -3.08 -2.13 -21.20
N GLN A 193 -3.46 -1.72 -19.99
CA GLN A 193 -2.60 -1.67 -18.82
C GLN A 193 -2.76 -2.88 -17.89
N ARG A 194 -3.45 -3.95 -18.33
CA ARG A 194 -3.81 -5.10 -17.49
C ARG A 194 -2.61 -5.69 -16.74
N ALA A 195 -1.49 -5.87 -17.41
CA ALA A 195 -0.26 -6.41 -16.81
C ALA A 195 0.31 -5.54 -15.67
N ARG A 196 0.03 -4.24 -15.65
CA ARG A 196 0.44 -3.32 -14.58
C ARG A 196 -0.58 -3.22 -13.46
N LEU A 197 -1.86 -3.44 -13.78
CA LEU A 197 -2.96 -3.44 -12.82
C LEU A 197 -3.04 -4.77 -12.05
N TYR A 198 -2.69 -5.88 -12.69
CA TYR A 198 -2.65 -7.23 -12.09
C TYR A 198 -1.22 -7.79 -12.19
N PRO A 199 -0.26 -7.16 -11.50
CA PRO A 199 1.15 -7.46 -11.66
C PRO A 199 1.52 -8.83 -11.12
N GLU A 200 2.52 -9.45 -11.73
CA GLU A 200 3.30 -10.50 -11.09
C GLU A 200 4.32 -9.85 -10.17
N ILE A 201 4.51 -10.40 -8.96
CA ILE A 201 5.61 -9.97 -8.10
C ILE A 201 6.93 -10.40 -8.76
N PRO A 202 7.89 -9.49 -8.99
CA PRO A 202 9.17 -9.84 -9.58
C PRO A 202 9.97 -10.83 -8.72
N ASP A 203 10.62 -11.81 -9.35
CA ASP A 203 11.54 -12.77 -8.72
C ASP A 203 12.89 -12.15 -8.28
N ASP A 204 12.97 -10.82 -8.21
CA ASP A 204 14.15 -10.13 -7.73
C ASP A 204 14.42 -10.48 -6.25
N PRO A 205 15.69 -10.66 -5.85
CA PRO A 205 16.06 -11.14 -4.52
C PRO A 205 15.71 -10.19 -3.38
N TYR A 206 15.45 -8.91 -3.67
CA TYR A 206 15.16 -7.91 -2.64
C TYR A 206 13.87 -7.15 -2.94
N ILE A 207 13.18 -6.80 -1.86
CA ILE A 207 12.04 -5.87 -1.86
C ILE A 207 12.33 -4.70 -0.90
N CYS A 208 11.86 -3.51 -1.28
CA CYS A 208 11.74 -2.36 -0.40
C CYS A 208 10.28 -1.89 -0.41
N PHE A 209 9.61 -2.01 0.73
CA PHE A 209 8.24 -1.56 0.95
C PHE A 209 8.24 -0.33 1.86
N TYR A 210 7.49 0.71 1.49
CA TYR A 210 7.22 1.84 2.38
C TYR A 210 5.87 2.52 2.04
N PRO A 211 5.07 2.89 3.05
CA PRO A 211 3.91 3.74 2.84
C PRO A 211 4.33 5.22 2.81
N MET A 212 3.54 6.05 2.13
CA MET A 212 3.78 7.49 2.06
C MET A 212 2.51 8.30 1.80
N ASN A 213 2.53 9.54 2.26
CA ASN A 213 1.53 10.57 2.01
C ASN A 213 2.05 11.64 1.07
N LYS A 214 1.11 12.45 0.58
CA LYS A 214 1.42 13.81 0.12
C LYS A 214 0.99 14.83 1.18
N LYS A 215 1.85 15.79 1.48
CA LYS A 215 1.59 16.80 2.53
C LYS A 215 0.34 17.64 2.25
N ARG A 216 -0.36 17.97 3.34
CA ARG A 216 -1.59 18.79 3.39
C ARG A 216 -1.50 19.86 4.49
N GLY A 217 -0.35 20.51 4.62
CA GLY A 217 -0.14 21.61 5.56
C GLY A 217 -0.76 22.93 5.08
N GLU A 218 -0.82 23.92 5.97
CA GLU A 218 -1.39 25.25 5.68
C GLU A 218 -0.66 25.96 4.52
N THR A 219 0.66 25.84 4.47
CA THR A 219 1.52 26.48 3.45
C THR A 219 1.91 25.53 2.32
N ILE A 220 1.96 24.22 2.59
CA ILE A 220 2.37 23.19 1.62
C ILE A 220 1.25 22.16 1.52
N ASN A 221 0.47 22.25 0.44
CA ASN A 221 -0.66 21.37 0.22
C ASN A 221 -0.69 20.82 -1.22
N TRP A 222 -0.28 19.56 -1.37
CA TRP A 222 -0.29 18.86 -2.66
C TRP A 222 -1.68 18.83 -3.31
N PHE A 223 -2.72 18.68 -2.49
CA PHE A 223 -4.08 18.49 -2.97
C PHE A 223 -4.73 19.81 -3.40
N MET A 224 -4.11 20.96 -3.12
CA MET A 224 -4.54 22.27 -3.61
C MET A 224 -3.87 22.68 -4.92
N LEU A 225 -2.85 21.94 -5.38
CA LEU A 225 -2.16 22.21 -6.63
C LEU A 225 -3.05 21.96 -7.85
N GLN A 226 -2.91 22.83 -8.86
CA GLN A 226 -3.67 22.69 -10.10
C GLN A 226 -3.24 21.42 -10.85
N PRO A 227 -4.15 20.77 -11.61
CA PRO A 227 -3.83 19.52 -12.32
C PRO A 227 -2.58 19.60 -13.21
N ARG A 228 -2.37 20.76 -13.86
CA ARG A 228 -1.19 21.01 -14.70
C ARG A 228 0.10 20.98 -13.89
N GLU A 229 0.12 21.61 -12.72
CA GLU A 229 1.28 21.68 -11.83
C GLU A 229 1.63 20.29 -11.29
N ARG A 230 0.64 19.56 -10.78
CA ARG A 230 0.81 18.15 -10.36
C ARG A 230 1.36 17.30 -11.50
N GLY A 231 0.84 17.47 -12.72
CA GLY A 231 1.33 16.76 -13.91
C GLY A 231 2.79 17.06 -14.26
N MET A 232 3.24 18.31 -14.15
CA MET A 232 4.63 18.68 -14.39
C MET A 232 5.57 18.08 -13.34
N LEU A 233 5.19 18.17 -12.06
CA LEU A 233 5.94 17.59 -10.94
C LEU A 233 6.09 16.07 -11.09
N MET A 234 5.00 15.37 -11.38
CA MET A 234 5.03 13.91 -11.60
C MET A 234 5.77 13.50 -12.87
N LYS A 235 5.75 14.31 -13.92
CA LYS A 235 6.55 14.06 -15.14
C LYS A 235 8.05 14.16 -14.85
N SER A 236 8.47 15.14 -14.05
CA SER A 236 9.87 15.26 -13.62
C SER A 236 10.29 14.03 -12.81
N HIS A 237 9.49 13.66 -11.83
CA HIS A 237 9.73 12.49 -10.99
C HIS A 237 9.81 11.18 -11.76
N GLY A 238 8.90 10.96 -12.71
CA GLY A 238 8.95 9.81 -13.61
C GLY A 238 10.18 9.81 -14.53
N THR A 239 10.76 10.99 -14.83
CA THR A 239 12.02 11.09 -15.59
C THR A 239 13.20 10.62 -14.75
N THR A 240 13.25 10.98 -13.47
CA THR A 240 14.23 10.45 -12.51
C THR A 240 14.10 8.94 -12.37
N GLY A 241 12.89 8.43 -12.14
CA GLY A 241 12.61 6.99 -12.02
C GLY A 241 13.03 6.17 -13.26
N ARG A 242 12.82 6.69 -14.47
CA ARG A 242 13.22 6.02 -15.73
C ARG A 242 14.72 5.71 -15.82
N LYS A 243 15.59 6.45 -15.12
CA LYS A 243 17.04 6.17 -15.08
C LYS A 243 17.36 4.82 -14.44
N TYR A 244 16.43 4.26 -13.67
CA TYR A 244 16.57 2.99 -12.95
C TYR A 244 15.83 1.83 -13.65
N TYR A 245 15.36 2.04 -14.88
CA TYR A 245 14.74 0.99 -15.68
C TYR A 245 15.67 -0.23 -15.83
N GLY A 246 15.13 -1.43 -15.63
CA GLY A 246 15.88 -2.69 -15.65
C GLY A 246 16.72 -2.97 -14.40
N ARG A 247 16.74 -2.04 -13.43
CA ARG A 247 17.43 -2.20 -12.14
C ARG A 247 16.46 -2.20 -10.96
N VAL A 248 15.43 -1.37 -11.03
CA VAL A 248 14.35 -1.30 -10.04
C VAL A 248 13.00 -1.41 -10.75
N SER A 249 12.21 -2.39 -10.33
CA SER A 249 10.80 -2.51 -10.69
C SER A 249 9.96 -1.90 -9.58
N GLN A 250 8.84 -1.26 -9.93
CA GLN A 250 7.94 -0.67 -8.94
C GLN A 250 6.51 -1.15 -9.12
N ILE A 251 5.83 -1.41 -8.01
CA ILE A 251 4.37 -1.56 -7.94
C ILE A 251 3.87 -0.51 -6.95
N ILE A 252 3.02 0.40 -7.44
CA ILE A 252 2.43 1.47 -6.64
C ILE A 252 0.99 1.08 -6.34
N THR A 253 0.63 1.13 -5.06
CA THR A 253 -0.75 0.93 -4.62
C THR A 253 -1.22 2.19 -3.91
N SER A 254 -2.50 2.51 -4.04
CA SER A 254 -3.15 3.56 -3.27
C SER A 254 -4.01 2.98 -2.16
N SER A 255 -4.17 3.77 -1.12
CA SER A 255 -4.84 3.37 0.11
C SER A 255 -5.57 4.53 0.78
N SER A 256 -5.85 5.60 0.02
CA SER A 256 -6.71 6.68 0.45
C SER A 256 -8.09 6.13 0.85
N GLY A 257 -8.44 6.21 2.13
CA GLY A 257 -9.66 5.62 2.69
C GLY A 257 -9.59 4.13 3.00
N LEU A 258 -8.44 3.48 2.79
CA LEU A 258 -8.20 2.06 3.03
C LEU A 258 -7.15 1.79 4.14
N ALA A 259 -6.17 2.70 4.31
CA ALA A 259 -5.13 2.60 5.33
C ALA A 259 -4.66 3.99 5.81
N ASP A 260 -3.67 4.00 6.71
CA ASP A 260 -3.16 5.21 7.38
C ASP A 260 -2.42 6.19 6.45
N TYR A 261 -1.94 5.71 5.30
CA TYR A 261 -1.26 6.54 4.30
C TYR A 261 -1.99 6.51 2.96
N ASP A 262 -1.71 7.49 2.12
CA ASP A 262 -2.35 7.68 0.82
C ASP A 262 -1.88 6.64 -0.21
N TRP A 263 -0.60 6.24 -0.16
CA TRP A 263 0.02 5.26 -1.06
C TRP A 263 0.97 4.30 -0.34
N SER A 264 1.18 3.15 -0.97
CA SER A 264 2.27 2.24 -0.68
C SER A 264 3.16 2.05 -1.91
N VAL A 265 4.47 1.99 -1.69
CA VAL A 265 5.46 1.82 -2.74
C VAL A 265 6.21 0.52 -2.51
N ASN A 266 6.18 -0.35 -3.52
CA ASN A 266 6.90 -1.63 -3.54
C ASN A 266 7.97 -1.56 -4.62
N LEU A 267 9.23 -1.64 -4.21
CA LEU A 267 10.38 -1.65 -5.10
C LEU A 267 11.04 -3.02 -5.08
N PHE A 268 11.41 -3.53 -6.24
CA PHE A 268 12.07 -4.83 -6.41
C PHE A 268 13.38 -4.63 -7.18
N ALA A 269 14.46 -5.27 -6.73
CA ALA A 269 15.77 -5.11 -7.34
C ALA A 269 16.72 -6.29 -7.07
N LYS A 270 17.66 -6.49 -8.00
CA LYS A 270 18.78 -7.43 -7.83
C LYS A 270 19.81 -6.99 -6.81
N ASP A 271 19.95 -5.68 -6.60
CA ASP A 271 20.86 -5.08 -5.63
C ASP A 271 20.08 -4.11 -4.73
N ALA A 272 20.07 -4.36 -3.42
CA ALA A 272 19.38 -3.51 -2.45
C ALA A 272 19.94 -2.07 -2.40
N VAL A 273 21.19 -1.83 -2.84
CA VAL A 273 21.76 -0.48 -2.95
C VAL A 273 21.00 0.36 -3.98
N ASP A 274 20.32 -0.25 -4.94
CA ASP A 274 19.56 0.47 -5.96
C ASP A 274 18.31 1.14 -5.39
N PHE A 275 17.71 0.58 -4.34
CA PHE A 275 16.66 1.27 -3.58
C PHE A 275 17.20 2.56 -2.98
N LYS A 276 18.36 2.50 -2.32
CA LYS A 276 19.01 3.68 -1.72
C LYS A 276 19.29 4.73 -2.78
N LYS A 277 19.87 4.36 -3.91
CA LYS A 277 20.22 5.31 -5.00
C LYS A 277 18.95 5.97 -5.56
N LEU A 278 17.93 5.18 -5.91
CA LEU A 278 16.67 5.68 -6.46
C LEU A 278 15.97 6.62 -5.48
N ILE A 279 15.71 6.17 -4.25
CA ILE A 279 14.99 6.96 -3.24
C ILE A 279 15.78 8.23 -2.90
N TYR A 280 17.10 8.13 -2.77
CA TYR A 280 17.94 9.28 -2.45
C TYR A 280 17.91 10.33 -3.57
N GLU A 281 18.04 9.93 -4.83
CA GLU A 281 17.95 10.86 -5.97
C GLU A 281 16.55 11.48 -6.08
N MET A 282 15.50 10.66 -5.97
CA MET A 282 14.11 11.13 -6.05
C MET A 282 13.74 12.11 -4.93
N ARG A 283 14.41 12.07 -3.76
CA ARG A 283 14.21 13.05 -2.68
C ARG A 283 14.62 14.47 -3.08
N PHE A 284 15.42 14.64 -4.13
CA PHE A 284 15.76 15.95 -4.70
C PHE A 284 14.81 16.39 -5.82
N ASP A 285 13.91 15.52 -6.30
CA ASP A 285 12.79 15.99 -7.13
C ASP A 285 11.88 16.86 -6.25
N GLU A 286 11.44 18.01 -6.76
CA GLU A 286 10.59 18.95 -6.02
C GLU A 286 9.32 18.28 -5.46
N VAL A 287 8.73 17.36 -6.22
CA VAL A 287 7.52 16.61 -5.81
C VAL A 287 7.73 15.79 -4.54
N SER A 288 8.97 15.36 -4.27
CA SER A 288 9.35 14.59 -3.10
C SER A 288 9.88 15.52 -2.01
N ALA A 289 10.79 16.43 -2.35
CA ALA A 289 11.42 17.35 -1.41
C ALA A 289 10.38 18.19 -0.65
N VAL A 290 9.38 18.69 -1.37
CA VAL A 290 8.35 19.57 -0.82
C VAL A 290 7.20 18.73 -0.25
N TYR A 291 6.66 17.80 -1.03
CA TYR A 291 5.36 17.19 -0.74
C TYR A 291 5.40 15.75 -0.22
N ALA A 292 6.50 15.00 -0.32
CA ALA A 292 6.49 13.64 0.20
C ALA A 292 6.58 13.62 1.72
N ASP A 293 5.78 12.75 2.33
CA ASP A 293 5.82 12.42 3.74
C ASP A 293 5.89 10.90 3.85
N PHE A 294 7.03 10.38 4.35
CA PHE A 294 7.36 8.96 4.27
C PHE A 294 7.07 8.27 5.61
N GLY A 295 6.43 7.12 5.55
CA GLY A 295 6.36 6.19 6.68
C GLY A 295 7.65 5.36 6.84
N PRO A 296 7.57 4.26 7.60
CA PRO A 296 8.71 3.35 7.79
C PRO A 296 9.10 2.61 6.51
N PHE A 297 10.38 2.25 6.39
CA PHE A 297 10.93 1.47 5.28
C PHE A 297 11.20 0.03 5.75
N TYR A 298 10.72 -0.94 4.99
CA TYR A 298 10.92 -2.36 5.22
C TYR A 298 11.70 -2.96 4.06
N ILE A 299 12.87 -3.53 4.36
CA ILE A 299 13.71 -4.20 3.36
C ILE A 299 13.61 -5.71 3.59
N GLY A 300 13.22 -6.45 2.56
CA GLY A 300 13.05 -7.89 2.60
C GLY A 300 13.98 -8.62 1.63
N ILE A 301 14.37 -9.84 1.99
CA ILE A 301 15.06 -10.79 1.11
C ILE A 301 14.04 -11.83 0.68
N HIS A 302 13.84 -12.00 -0.63
CA HIS A 302 12.95 -13.00 -1.18
C HIS A 302 13.35 -14.39 -0.65
N THR A 303 12.41 -15.10 -0.04
CA THR A 303 12.67 -16.34 0.68
C THR A 303 11.60 -17.34 0.33
N ALA A 304 12.00 -18.53 -0.12
CA ALA A 304 11.08 -19.60 -0.41
C ALA A 304 10.32 -20.02 0.88
N PRO A 305 9.04 -20.42 0.79
CA PRO A 305 8.24 -20.78 1.97
C PRO A 305 8.90 -21.80 2.90
N GLU A 306 9.59 -22.81 2.35
CA GLU A 306 10.30 -23.85 3.08
C GLU A 306 11.48 -23.32 3.92
N ASP A 307 12.05 -22.18 3.53
CA ASP A 307 13.17 -21.55 4.21
C ASP A 307 12.75 -20.46 5.20
N LEU A 308 11.49 -20.00 5.13
CA LEU A 308 11.02 -18.80 5.81
C LEU A 308 11.09 -18.91 7.34
N PHE A 309 10.79 -20.10 7.87
CA PHE A 309 10.76 -20.40 9.31
C PHE A 309 11.94 -21.24 9.79
N GLN A 310 12.79 -21.68 8.86
CA GLN A 310 13.95 -22.49 9.20
C GLN A 310 15.00 -21.64 9.92
N PRO A 311 15.61 -22.14 11.00
CA PRO A 311 16.80 -21.53 11.57
C PRO A 311 17.97 -21.76 10.61
N LYS A 312 18.03 -21.02 9.50
CA LYS A 312 19.15 -21.07 8.57
C LYS A 312 20.36 -20.42 9.25
N LEU A 313 21.26 -21.26 9.74
CA LEU A 313 22.58 -20.80 10.13
C LEU A 313 23.30 -20.30 8.86
N PRO A 314 23.93 -19.12 8.90
CA PRO A 314 24.67 -18.63 7.75
C PRO A 314 25.76 -19.61 7.33
N ALA A 315 26.16 -19.64 6.06
CA ALA A 315 27.24 -20.52 5.58
C ALA A 315 28.58 -20.34 6.33
N TRP A 316 28.78 -19.18 6.97
CA TRP A 316 29.96 -18.89 7.80
C TRP A 316 29.81 -19.35 9.27
N SER A 317 28.66 -19.89 9.67
CA SER A 317 28.41 -20.36 11.03
C SER A 317 29.26 -21.58 11.43
N ASP A 318 29.63 -22.43 10.48
CA ASP A 318 30.55 -23.55 10.73
C ASP A 318 31.88 -23.05 11.31
N SER A 319 32.35 -21.87 10.86
CA SER A 319 33.55 -21.24 11.40
C SER A 319 33.38 -20.64 12.80
N LEU A 320 32.14 -20.33 13.20
CA LEU A 320 31.82 -19.87 14.56
C LEU A 320 31.81 -21.04 15.55
N LEU A 321 31.30 -22.19 15.13
CA LEU A 321 31.17 -23.38 15.98
C LEU A 321 32.45 -24.23 16.01
N ALA A 322 33.32 -24.12 15.00
CA ALA A 322 34.60 -24.84 14.96
C ALA A 322 35.66 -24.31 15.95
N LYS A 323 35.38 -23.24 16.71
CA LYS A 323 36.29 -22.66 17.72
C LYS A 323 35.89 -22.97 19.18
N SER A 324 34.88 -23.80 19.41
CA SER A 324 34.49 -24.31 20.74
C SER A 324 34.91 -25.76 20.93
#